data_AF-A0A365ZFL4-F1
#
_entry.id   AF-A0A365ZFL4-F1
#
_cell.length_a   1.000
_cell.length_b   1.000
_cell.length_c   1.000
_cell.angle_alpha   90.00
_cell.angle_beta   90.00
_cell.angle_gamma   90.00
#
_symmetry.space_group_name_H-M   'P 1'
#
loop_
_entity.id
_entity.type
_entity.pdbx_description
1 polymer ?
#
loop_
_entity_poly.entity_id
_entity_poly.type
_entity_poly.pdbx_seq_one_letter_code
_entity_poly.pdbx_strand_id
1 'polypeptide(L)'
;MSDDRWVPLMARRMHSTPPVGTLIAYDHAVYRVIEVRVLPADRWTEEQRLDVEEGPEGKRDDRVPRVVTARPVHIVSDDPGARDHDIHLCAPRYYDSWDTYPDEHYPVCATCLEPLPCREKHSARVAQRHMARLARYEQAGVCPACGETVTHRQRSIRFEENIENPIGPPVTFHLRSRCFPLADQYDKRWAAAEPGRRTRLSCPGHLTTHNDGTYDCTELADCPGPDLRHASLRRCECPDCHARGEFSCYPLKGARRNGATEEEIRQKGQLW
;
A
#
# COMPACT_ATOMS: atom_id res chain seq x y z
N MET A 1 -3.91 5.15 1.99
CA MET A 1 -4.46 6.12 1.02
C MET A 1 -3.42 7.22 0.87
N SER A 2 -3.06 7.62 -0.35
CA SER A 2 -2.15 8.76 -0.54
C SER A 2 -2.82 10.01 0.02
N ASP A 3 -2.16 10.71 0.95
CA ASP A 3 -2.63 11.98 1.50
C ASP A 3 -2.84 13.06 0.43
N ASP A 4 -2.30 12.84 -0.78
CA ASP A 4 -2.36 13.75 -1.90
C ASP A 4 -3.61 13.58 -2.77
N ARG A 5 -4.49 12.61 -2.46
CA ARG A 5 -5.78 12.46 -3.15
C ARG A 5 -6.63 13.74 -3.01
N TRP A 6 -7.19 14.19 -4.12
CA TRP A 6 -8.23 15.23 -4.10
C TRP A 6 -9.48 14.69 -3.41
N VAL A 7 -9.99 15.45 -2.43
CA VAL A 7 -11.24 15.13 -1.73
C VAL A 7 -12.16 16.34 -1.88
N PRO A 8 -13.23 16.22 -2.67
CA PRO A 8 -14.18 17.31 -2.88
C PRO A 8 -14.92 17.68 -1.59
N LEU A 9 -15.12 18.97 -1.37
CA LEU A 9 -15.79 19.52 -0.21
C LEU A 9 -17.31 19.28 -0.32
N MET A 10 -17.96 18.89 0.79
CA MET A 10 -19.39 18.55 0.88
C MET A 10 -19.83 17.27 0.12
N ALA A 11 -18.95 16.64 -0.64
CA ALA A 11 -19.27 15.35 -1.24
C ALA A 11 -19.43 14.27 -0.15
N ARG A 12 -20.34 13.33 -0.38
CA ARG A 12 -20.53 12.15 0.46
C ARG A 12 -19.89 10.95 -0.22
N ARG A 13 -19.21 10.12 0.56
CA ARG A 13 -18.71 8.84 0.05
C ARG A 13 -19.85 7.86 -0.10
N MET A 14 -19.99 7.32 -1.31
CA MET A 14 -20.89 6.23 -1.63
C MET A 14 -20.06 5.01 -2.04
N HIS A 15 -20.28 3.89 -1.35
CA HIS A 15 -19.56 2.62 -1.61
C HIS A 15 -20.30 1.70 -2.60
N SER A 16 -21.45 2.13 -3.08
CA SER A 16 -22.23 1.46 -4.13
C SER A 16 -22.13 2.24 -5.44
N THR A 17 -22.54 1.62 -6.54
CA THR A 17 -22.61 2.31 -7.83
C THR A 17 -23.64 3.45 -7.75
N PRO A 18 -23.30 4.70 -8.15
CA PRO A 18 -24.22 5.82 -8.08
C PRO A 18 -25.38 5.62 -9.08
N PRO A 19 -26.63 5.90 -8.69
CA PRO A 19 -27.75 5.81 -9.62
C PRO A 19 -27.67 6.88 -10.71
N VAL A 20 -28.31 6.60 -11.86
CA VAL A 20 -28.48 7.57 -12.95
C VAL A 20 -29.13 8.85 -12.41
N GLY A 21 -28.63 10.00 -12.84
CA GLY A 21 -29.01 11.33 -12.37
C GLY A 21 -28.14 11.86 -11.24
N THR A 22 -27.41 11.01 -10.51
CA THR A 22 -26.55 11.43 -9.39
C THR A 22 -25.39 12.29 -9.89
N LEU A 23 -25.06 13.34 -9.13
CA LEU A 23 -23.84 14.12 -9.34
C LEU A 23 -22.66 13.44 -8.67
N ILE A 24 -21.58 13.24 -9.42
CA ILE A 24 -20.31 12.69 -8.95
C ILE A 24 -19.19 13.69 -9.16
N ALA A 25 -18.26 13.75 -8.21
CA ALA A 25 -17.05 14.52 -8.32
C ALA A 25 -15.91 13.63 -8.82
N TYR A 26 -15.26 14.04 -9.90
CA TYR A 26 -14.12 13.33 -10.45
C TYR A 26 -13.13 14.32 -11.06
N ASP A 27 -11.85 14.21 -10.68
CA ASP A 27 -10.76 15.04 -11.21
C ASP A 27 -11.08 16.54 -11.35
N HIS A 28 -11.50 17.15 -10.24
CA HIS A 28 -11.83 18.59 -10.15
C HIS A 28 -12.98 19.04 -11.07
N ALA A 29 -13.87 18.12 -11.46
CA ALA A 29 -15.10 18.43 -12.17
C ALA A 29 -16.28 17.66 -11.56
N VAL A 30 -17.49 18.14 -11.83
CA VAL A 30 -18.74 17.45 -11.48
C VAL A 30 -19.37 16.88 -12.73
N TYR A 31 -19.79 15.64 -12.64
CA TYR A 31 -20.46 14.93 -13.71
C TYR A 31 -21.82 14.44 -13.24
N ARG A 32 -22.82 14.46 -14.11
CA ARG A 32 -24.10 13.80 -13.89
C ARG A 32 -24.02 12.41 -14.49
N VAL A 33 -24.31 11.38 -13.70
CA VAL A 33 -24.38 10.00 -14.21
C VAL A 33 -25.55 9.91 -15.20
N ILE A 34 -25.27 9.47 -16.42
CA ILE A 34 -26.30 9.33 -17.47
C ILE A 34 -26.59 7.86 -17.79
N GLU A 35 -25.63 6.97 -17.53
CA GLU A 35 -25.78 5.54 -17.81
C GLU A 35 -24.95 4.73 -16.82
N VAL A 36 -25.49 3.59 -16.39
CA VAL A 36 -24.76 2.56 -15.66
C VAL A 36 -25.01 1.24 -16.35
N ARG A 37 -23.94 0.61 -16.83
CA ARG A 37 -24.00 -0.69 -17.52
C ARG A 37 -23.11 -1.71 -16.83
N VAL A 38 -23.52 -2.97 -16.81
CA VAL A 38 -22.64 -4.06 -16.39
C VAL A 38 -21.51 -4.22 -17.42
N LEU A 39 -20.27 -4.31 -16.95
CA LEU A 39 -19.13 -4.61 -17.82
C LEU A 39 -19.23 -6.07 -18.27
N PRO A 40 -19.20 -6.37 -19.58
CA PRO A 40 -19.19 -7.76 -20.07
C PRO A 40 -18.04 -8.58 -19.48
N ALA A 41 -18.29 -9.85 -19.13
CA ALA A 41 -17.34 -10.73 -18.42
C ALA A 41 -16.04 -11.02 -19.19
N ASP A 42 -16.10 -11.00 -20.52
CA ASP A 42 -14.94 -11.11 -21.42
C ASP A 42 -13.97 -9.92 -21.26
N ARG A 43 -14.47 -8.78 -20.79
CA ARG A 43 -13.66 -7.56 -20.53
C ARG A 43 -13.18 -7.42 -19.10
N TRP A 44 -13.48 -8.39 -18.23
CA TRP A 44 -12.99 -8.36 -16.85
C TRP A 44 -11.50 -8.66 -16.82
N THR A 45 -10.77 -7.94 -15.95
CA THR A 45 -9.42 -8.34 -15.59
C THR A 45 -9.44 -9.64 -14.79
N GLU A 46 -8.33 -10.37 -14.76
CA GLU A 46 -8.19 -11.60 -13.94
C GLU A 46 -8.56 -11.32 -12.47
N GLU A 47 -8.09 -10.19 -11.96
CA GLU A 47 -8.37 -9.75 -10.60
C GLU A 47 -9.85 -9.46 -10.34
N GLN A 48 -10.56 -8.85 -11.30
CA GLN A 48 -12.01 -8.64 -11.20
C GLN A 48 -12.78 -9.97 -11.19
N ARG A 49 -12.31 -10.96 -11.97
CA ARG A 49 -12.88 -12.31 -11.95
C ARG A 49 -12.72 -12.96 -10.58
N LEU A 50 -11.49 -12.95 -10.04
CA LEU A 50 -11.20 -13.48 -8.70
C LEU A 50 -12.05 -12.79 -7.62
N ASP A 51 -12.16 -11.46 -7.64
CA ASP A 51 -12.97 -10.71 -6.67
C ASP A 51 -14.44 -11.14 -6.67
N VAL A 52 -15.01 -11.45 -7.83
CA VAL A 52 -16.41 -11.91 -7.98
C VAL A 52 -16.55 -13.39 -7.58
N GLU A 53 -15.62 -14.24 -7.99
CA GLU A 53 -15.64 -15.68 -7.75
C GLU A 53 -15.43 -16.03 -6.26
N GLU A 54 -14.42 -15.42 -5.63
CA GLU A 54 -14.01 -15.65 -4.23
C GLU A 54 -14.81 -14.81 -3.22
N GLY A 55 -15.72 -13.96 -3.70
CA GLY A 55 -16.55 -13.15 -2.82
C GLY A 55 -17.55 -13.98 -1.99
N PRO A 56 -17.94 -13.50 -0.80
CA PRO A 56 -18.92 -14.20 0.03
C PRO A 56 -20.23 -14.40 -0.72
N GLU A 57 -20.75 -15.62 -0.67
CA GLU A 57 -22.03 -15.99 -1.25
C GLU A 57 -23.13 -15.04 -0.71
N GLY A 58 -23.74 -14.26 -1.60
CA GLY A 58 -24.73 -13.23 -1.24
C GLY A 58 -24.31 -11.78 -1.55
N LYS A 59 -23.04 -11.51 -1.86
CA LYS A 59 -22.57 -10.18 -2.31
C LYS A 59 -22.02 -10.15 -3.74
N ARG A 60 -22.28 -11.20 -4.52
CA ARG A 60 -21.73 -11.33 -5.88
C ARG A 60 -22.20 -10.21 -6.80
N ASP A 61 -23.47 -9.80 -6.71
CA ASP A 61 -24.02 -8.74 -7.59
C ASP A 61 -23.39 -7.36 -7.33
N ASP A 62 -23.12 -7.01 -6.07
CA ASP A 62 -22.43 -5.77 -5.71
C ASP A 62 -20.99 -5.71 -6.23
N ARG A 63 -20.40 -6.88 -6.49
CA ARG A 63 -19.01 -7.01 -6.97
C ARG A 63 -18.89 -7.04 -8.49
N VAL A 64 -20.00 -7.18 -9.22
CA VAL A 64 -19.99 -7.15 -10.67
C VAL A 64 -19.47 -5.79 -11.15
N PRO A 65 -18.37 -5.74 -11.93
CA PRO A 65 -17.85 -4.49 -12.45
C PRO A 65 -18.89 -3.80 -13.34
N ARG A 66 -19.09 -2.50 -13.10
CA ARG A 66 -20.02 -1.66 -13.87
C ARG A 66 -19.25 -0.53 -14.52
N VAL A 67 -19.68 -0.10 -15.70
CA VAL A 67 -19.20 1.13 -16.34
C VAL A 67 -20.26 2.20 -16.10
N VAL A 68 -19.83 3.30 -15.50
CA VAL A 68 -20.62 4.50 -15.28
C VAL A 68 -20.24 5.52 -16.35
N THR A 69 -21.18 5.84 -17.23
CA THR A 69 -21.04 6.96 -18.16
C THR A 69 -21.60 8.22 -17.51
N ALA A 70 -20.82 9.29 -17.48
CA ALA A 70 -21.21 10.53 -16.84
C ALA A 70 -20.89 11.75 -17.71
N ARG A 71 -21.81 12.71 -17.74
CA ARG A 71 -21.71 13.94 -18.53
C ARG A 71 -21.26 15.11 -17.67
N PRO A 72 -20.33 15.97 -18.11
CA PRO A 72 -19.97 17.19 -17.39
C PRO A 72 -21.20 18.04 -17.04
N VAL A 73 -21.25 18.55 -15.81
CA VAL A 73 -22.19 19.60 -15.41
C VAL A 73 -21.47 20.93 -15.58
N HIS A 74 -21.78 21.64 -16.66
CA HIS A 74 -21.19 22.95 -16.90
C HIS A 74 -21.81 23.98 -15.95
N ILE A 75 -20.95 24.64 -15.18
CA ILE A 75 -21.25 25.99 -14.72
C ILE A 75 -20.80 26.88 -15.87
N VAL A 76 -21.75 27.59 -16.47
CA VAL A 76 -21.59 28.48 -17.64
C VAL A 76 -20.18 29.08 -17.67
N SER A 77 -19.32 28.48 -18.49
CA SER A 77 -17.94 28.88 -18.68
C SER A 77 -17.75 28.92 -20.18
N ASP A 78 -17.41 30.10 -20.71
CA ASP A 78 -17.10 30.31 -22.12
C ASP A 78 -15.71 29.75 -22.50
N ASP A 79 -15.12 28.89 -21.66
CA ASP A 79 -13.82 28.29 -21.91
C ASP A 79 -13.91 27.19 -22.99
N PRO A 80 -13.31 27.41 -24.18
CA PRO A 80 -13.31 26.41 -25.25
C PRO A 80 -12.51 25.14 -24.91
N GLY A 81 -11.78 25.12 -23.78
CA GLY A 81 -11.09 23.94 -23.25
C GLY A 81 -11.91 23.10 -22.27
N ALA A 82 -13.16 23.47 -21.97
CA ALA A 82 -14.01 22.72 -21.06
C ALA A 82 -14.15 21.26 -21.54
N ARG A 83 -14.04 20.31 -20.61
CA ARG A 83 -14.22 18.87 -20.89
C ARG A 83 -15.67 18.63 -21.31
N ASP A 84 -15.94 18.72 -22.61
CA ASP A 84 -17.28 18.57 -23.19
C ASP A 84 -17.61 17.12 -23.60
N HIS A 85 -16.75 16.17 -23.22
CA HIS A 85 -16.99 14.76 -23.52
C HIS A 85 -17.49 14.02 -22.29
N ASP A 86 -18.43 13.10 -22.53
CA ASP A 86 -18.85 12.12 -21.54
C ASP A 86 -17.63 11.28 -21.12
N ILE A 87 -17.52 11.01 -19.81
CA ILE A 87 -16.48 10.14 -19.25
C ILE A 87 -17.04 8.76 -18.98
N HIS A 88 -16.20 7.73 -19.13
CA HIS A 88 -16.53 6.35 -18.78
C HIS A 88 -15.65 5.91 -17.62
N LEU A 89 -16.26 5.78 -16.45
CA LEU A 89 -15.58 5.33 -15.24
C LEU A 89 -15.97 3.87 -15.01
N CYS A 90 -15.00 2.97 -15.04
CA CYS A 90 -15.24 1.64 -14.48
C CYS A 90 -15.39 1.83 -12.97
N ALA A 91 -16.50 1.36 -12.41
CA ALA A 91 -16.76 1.41 -11.00
C ALA A 91 -15.53 0.86 -10.29
N PRO A 92 -14.93 1.67 -9.42
CA PRO A 92 -13.68 1.29 -8.82
C PRO A 92 -13.99 0.16 -7.82
N ARG A 93 -12.98 -0.58 -7.34
CA ARG A 93 -13.19 -1.87 -6.65
C ARG A 93 -14.10 -1.74 -5.43
N TYR A 94 -14.43 -2.86 -4.78
CA TYR A 94 -15.16 -2.93 -3.50
C TYR A 94 -14.62 -1.97 -2.39
N TYR A 95 -13.41 -1.42 -2.52
CA TYR A 95 -12.81 -0.45 -1.59
C TYR A 95 -12.84 1.01 -2.04
N ASP A 96 -13.21 1.28 -3.28
CA ASP A 96 -13.20 2.63 -3.82
C ASP A 96 -14.58 3.24 -3.77
N SER A 97 -14.69 4.33 -3.02
CA SER A 97 -15.92 5.11 -2.91
C SER A 97 -16.03 6.15 -4.01
N TRP A 98 -17.25 6.37 -4.47
CA TRP A 98 -17.64 7.55 -5.23
C TRP A 98 -17.79 8.74 -4.31
N ASP A 99 -17.30 9.90 -4.72
CA ASP A 99 -17.58 11.15 -4.06
C ASP A 99 -18.81 11.78 -4.74
N THR A 100 -19.97 11.77 -4.09
CA THR A 100 -21.26 12.17 -4.69
C THR A 100 -21.86 13.41 -4.04
N TYR A 101 -22.67 14.15 -4.79
CA TYR A 101 -23.48 15.27 -4.28
C TYR A 101 -24.96 14.91 -4.38
N PRO A 102 -25.52 14.22 -3.37
CA PRO A 102 -26.90 13.73 -3.43
C PRO A 102 -27.93 14.86 -3.46
N ASP A 103 -27.59 16.02 -2.88
CA ASP A 103 -28.48 17.17 -2.79
C ASP A 103 -28.42 18.06 -4.04
N GLU A 104 -27.72 17.65 -5.10
CA GLU A 104 -27.42 18.40 -6.34
C GLU A 104 -26.69 19.75 -6.16
N HIS A 105 -26.31 20.10 -4.93
CA HIS A 105 -25.54 21.29 -4.62
C HIS A 105 -24.08 20.94 -4.31
N TYR A 106 -23.16 21.73 -4.86
CA TYR A 106 -21.73 21.58 -4.59
C TYR A 106 -21.04 22.95 -4.56
N PRO A 107 -20.03 23.13 -3.70
CA PRO A 107 -19.31 24.39 -3.61
C PRO A 107 -18.29 24.50 -4.74
N VAL A 108 -18.20 25.68 -5.35
CA VAL A 108 -17.21 25.98 -6.39
C VAL A 108 -16.31 27.14 -6.02
N CYS A 109 -15.11 27.14 -6.60
CA CYS A 109 -14.19 28.25 -6.50
C CYS A 109 -14.77 29.46 -7.24
N ALA A 110 -14.83 30.62 -6.59
CA ALA A 110 -15.32 31.86 -7.20
C ALA A 110 -14.46 32.35 -8.39
N THR A 111 -13.24 31.83 -8.54
CA THR A 111 -12.29 32.27 -9.57
C THR A 111 -12.30 31.35 -10.80
N CYS A 112 -12.14 30.04 -10.60
CA CYS A 112 -12.05 29.07 -11.71
C CYS A 112 -13.33 28.22 -11.89
N LEU A 113 -14.33 28.38 -11.02
CA LEU A 113 -15.59 27.62 -11.02
C LEU A 113 -15.45 26.10 -10.87
N GLU A 114 -14.25 25.58 -10.61
CA GLU A 114 -14.04 24.18 -10.26
C GLU A 114 -14.59 23.88 -8.85
N PRO A 115 -15.03 22.63 -8.57
CA PRO A 115 -15.45 22.21 -7.24
C PRO A 115 -14.34 22.35 -6.21
N LEU A 116 -14.68 22.74 -4.99
CA LEU A 116 -13.69 22.94 -3.93
C LEU A 116 -13.14 21.61 -3.38
N PRO A 117 -11.85 21.52 -3.00
CA PRO A 117 -10.81 22.49 -3.34
C PRO A 117 -10.53 22.46 -4.84
N CYS A 118 -10.42 23.61 -5.49
CA CYS A 118 -10.04 23.66 -6.91
C CYS A 118 -8.62 23.13 -7.13
N ARG A 119 -8.29 22.81 -8.38
CA ARG A 119 -7.03 22.21 -8.80
C ARG A 119 -5.83 23.00 -8.32
N GLU A 120 -5.85 24.32 -8.48
CA GLU A 120 -4.77 25.20 -8.00
C GLU A 120 -4.54 25.06 -6.50
N LYS A 121 -5.60 25.13 -5.69
CA LYS A 121 -5.51 25.01 -4.23
C LYS A 121 -5.08 23.61 -3.80
N HIS A 122 -5.58 22.58 -4.47
CA HIS A 122 -5.17 21.20 -4.21
C HIS A 122 -3.69 21.00 -4.56
N SER A 123 -3.25 21.40 -5.74
CA SER A 123 -1.84 21.35 -6.17
C SER A 123 -0.93 22.15 -5.25
N ALA A 124 -1.31 23.36 -4.84
CA ALA A 124 -0.54 24.16 -3.89
C ALA A 124 -0.40 23.46 -2.53
N ARG A 125 -1.48 22.84 -2.03
CA ARG A 125 -1.46 22.05 -0.79
C ARG A 125 -0.56 20.83 -0.90
N VAL A 126 -0.62 20.10 -2.01
CA VAL A 126 0.22 18.94 -2.29
C VAL A 126 1.69 19.37 -2.39
N ALA A 127 1.99 20.41 -3.16
CA ALA A 127 3.33 20.98 -3.28
C ALA A 127 3.88 21.43 -1.91
N GLN A 128 3.09 22.14 -1.10
CA GLN A 128 3.49 22.55 0.25
C GLN A 128 3.84 21.35 1.15
N ARG A 129 3.07 20.26 1.07
CA ARG A 129 3.36 19.04 1.83
C ARG A 129 4.64 18.35 1.35
N HIS A 130 4.86 18.28 0.03
CA HIS A 130 6.11 17.76 -0.51
C HIS A 130 7.31 18.60 -0.09
N MET A 131 7.21 19.94 -0.16
CA MET A 131 8.26 20.83 0.32
C MET A 131 8.53 20.65 1.82
N ALA A 132 7.48 20.58 2.65
CA ALA A 132 7.62 20.34 4.08
C ALA A 132 8.22 18.97 4.41
N ARG A 133 8.01 17.96 3.56
CA ARG A 133 8.65 16.66 3.66
C ARG A 133 10.13 16.73 3.26
N LEU A 134 10.46 17.37 2.14
CA LEU A 134 11.84 17.54 1.65
C LEU A 134 12.70 18.35 2.61
N ALA A 135 12.15 19.40 3.22
CA ALA A 135 12.84 20.24 4.20
C ALA A 135 13.43 19.44 5.39
N ARG A 136 12.82 18.29 5.74
CA ARG A 136 13.32 17.41 6.80
C ARG A 136 14.65 16.72 6.46
N TYR A 137 15.02 16.69 5.18
CA TYR A 137 16.21 16.03 4.65
C TYR A 137 17.31 17.02 4.25
N GLU A 138 17.11 18.33 4.46
CA GLU A 138 18.08 19.37 4.10
C GLU A 138 19.20 19.55 5.15
N GLN A 139 18.93 19.17 6.40
CA GLN A 139 19.85 19.41 7.51
C GLN A 139 20.72 18.18 7.81
N ALA A 140 22.03 18.34 7.65
CA ALA A 140 22.99 17.29 7.96
C ALA A 140 22.96 16.92 9.46
N GLY A 141 22.95 15.62 9.77
CA GLY A 141 23.02 15.12 11.14
C GLY A 141 21.75 15.33 11.98
N VAL A 142 20.65 15.83 11.40
CA VAL A 142 19.33 15.91 12.06
C VAL A 142 18.48 14.74 11.59
N CYS A 143 17.80 14.05 12.52
CA CYS A 143 16.96 12.91 12.18
C CYS A 143 15.64 13.37 11.53
N PRO A 144 15.35 13.00 10.27
CA PRO A 144 14.14 13.47 9.56
C PRO A 144 12.81 13.04 10.21
N ALA A 145 12.83 12.02 11.07
CA ALA A 145 11.64 11.49 11.73
C ALA A 145 11.18 12.33 12.92
N CYS A 146 12.12 12.95 13.63
CA CYS A 146 11.83 13.62 14.91
C CYS A 146 12.34 15.07 14.98
N GLY A 147 13.18 15.50 14.04
CA GLY A 147 13.75 16.84 14.00
C GLY A 147 14.88 17.10 15.01
N GLU A 148 15.34 16.08 15.75
CA GLU A 148 16.43 16.22 16.72
C GLU A 148 17.79 15.87 16.10
N THR A 149 18.85 16.55 16.54
CA THR A 149 20.24 16.22 16.18
C THR A 149 20.61 14.80 16.63
N VAL A 150 21.30 14.07 15.75
CA VAL A 150 21.86 12.75 16.03
C VAL A 150 23.27 12.91 16.57
N THR A 151 23.49 12.46 17.80
CA THR A 151 24.80 12.50 18.46
C THR A 151 25.50 11.14 18.40
N HIS A 152 26.83 11.14 18.52
CA HIS A 152 27.64 9.91 18.46
C HIS A 152 27.28 8.84 19.53
N ARG A 153 26.62 9.24 20.63
CA ARG A 153 26.23 8.33 21.71
C ARG A 153 24.93 7.57 21.41
N GLN A 154 24.17 8.00 20.41
CA GLN A 154 22.87 7.45 20.08
C GLN A 154 23.02 6.38 19.00
N ARG A 155 22.26 5.29 19.09
CA ARG A 155 22.16 4.32 17.99
C ARG A 155 21.55 5.01 16.77
N SER A 156 22.27 4.98 15.66
CA SER A 156 21.86 5.63 14.42
C SER A 156 22.27 4.83 13.19
N ILE A 157 21.58 5.07 12.09
CA ILE A 157 21.98 4.62 10.75
C ILE A 157 22.21 5.85 9.87
N ARG A 158 23.26 5.81 9.06
CA ARG A 158 23.60 6.84 8.10
C ARG A 158 23.55 6.27 6.68
N PHE A 159 22.93 7.01 5.79
CA PHE A 159 22.89 6.77 4.35
C PHE A 159 23.72 7.86 3.68
N GLU A 160 24.80 7.48 3.00
CA GLU A 160 25.68 8.46 2.33
C GLU A 160 24.96 9.21 1.21
N GLU A 161 23.98 8.56 0.57
CA GLU A 161 23.16 9.18 -0.45
C GLU A 161 21.76 9.53 0.05
N ASN A 162 21.35 10.75 -0.28
CA ASN A 162 20.05 11.28 0.03
C ASN A 162 19.10 11.11 -1.17
N ILE A 163 18.30 10.04 -1.17
CA ILE A 163 17.38 9.74 -2.29
C ILE A 163 16.18 10.70 -2.35
N GLU A 164 15.89 11.43 -1.27
CA GLU A 164 14.82 12.44 -1.25
C GLU A 164 15.32 13.80 -1.75
N ASN A 165 16.60 14.12 -1.48
CA ASN A 165 17.28 15.33 -1.96
C ASN A 165 18.70 14.96 -2.45
N PRO A 166 18.88 14.60 -3.73
CA PRO A 166 20.17 14.12 -4.25
C PRO A 166 21.34 15.10 -4.16
N ILE A 167 21.06 16.41 -4.08
CA ILE A 167 22.08 17.47 -3.92
C ILE A 167 22.31 17.76 -2.43
N GLY A 168 21.44 17.25 -1.55
CA GLY A 168 21.48 17.45 -0.11
C GLY A 168 22.56 16.61 0.59
N PRO A 169 22.74 16.84 1.91
CA PRO A 169 23.71 16.10 2.70
C PRO A 169 23.26 14.64 2.94
N PRO A 170 24.17 13.76 3.39
CA PRO A 170 23.86 12.42 3.88
C PRO A 170 22.77 12.43 4.96
N VAL A 171 21.92 11.40 4.95
CA VAL A 171 20.76 11.29 5.86
C VAL A 171 21.10 10.37 7.01
N THR A 172 20.87 10.84 8.24
CA THR A 172 21.07 10.02 9.44
C THR A 172 19.77 9.91 10.23
N PHE A 173 19.38 8.69 10.60
CA PHE A 173 18.22 8.43 11.45
C PHE A 173 18.64 7.91 12.82
N HIS A 174 17.93 8.31 13.87
CA HIS A 174 17.95 7.56 15.13
C HIS A 174 17.30 6.19 14.94
N LEU A 175 17.80 5.18 15.65
CA LEU A 175 17.21 3.83 15.67
C LEU A 175 16.34 3.56 16.91
N ARG A 176 15.73 4.60 17.48
CA ARG A 176 14.74 4.48 18.56
C ARG A 176 13.34 4.22 18.02
N SER A 177 12.47 3.63 18.84
CA SER A 177 11.11 3.21 18.46
C SER A 177 10.33 4.23 17.62
N ARG A 178 10.28 5.51 18.02
CA ARG A 178 9.55 6.55 17.27
C ARG A 178 10.15 6.93 15.92
N CYS A 179 11.46 6.74 15.71
CA CYS A 179 12.17 7.13 14.49
C CYS A 179 12.32 5.96 13.51
N PHE A 180 12.33 4.74 14.03
CA PHE A 180 12.57 3.52 13.27
C PHE A 180 11.60 3.32 12.09
N PRO A 181 10.28 3.56 12.19
CA PRO A 181 9.38 3.36 11.06
C PRO A 181 9.75 4.17 9.82
N LEU A 182 10.11 5.45 9.99
CA LEU A 182 10.52 6.30 8.86
C LEU A 182 11.91 5.89 8.33
N ALA A 183 12.82 5.46 9.21
CA ALA A 183 14.13 4.95 8.81
C ALA A 183 14.01 3.67 7.97
N ASP A 184 13.17 2.72 8.38
CA ASP A 184 12.85 1.48 7.65
C ASP A 184 12.20 1.77 6.29
N GLN A 185 11.25 2.70 6.23
CA GLN A 185 10.65 3.14 4.96
C GLN A 185 11.67 3.83 4.03
N TYR A 186 12.60 4.60 4.59
CA TYR A 186 13.66 5.23 3.82
C TYR A 186 14.64 4.17 3.29
N ASP A 187 15.07 3.23 4.12
CA ASP A 187 15.96 2.12 3.75
C ASP A 187 15.40 1.28 2.59
N LYS A 188 14.11 0.93 2.64
CA LYS A 188 13.43 0.22 1.55
C LYS A 188 13.44 0.98 0.23
N ARG A 189 13.17 2.29 0.27
CA ARG A 189 13.22 3.13 -0.93
C ARG A 189 14.64 3.35 -1.41
N TRP A 190 15.61 3.46 -0.50
CA TRP A 190 17.02 3.58 -0.81
C TRP A 190 17.53 2.31 -1.52
N ALA A 191 17.12 1.13 -1.06
CA ALA A 191 17.42 -0.14 -1.71
C ALA A 191 16.74 -0.28 -3.09
N ALA A 192 15.50 0.21 -3.23
CA ALA A 192 14.78 0.17 -4.51
C ALA A 192 15.29 1.19 -5.55
N ALA A 193 16.01 2.23 -5.13
CA ALA A 193 16.46 3.30 -6.02
C ALA A 193 17.58 2.87 -6.99
N GLU A 194 18.37 1.86 -6.65
CA GLU A 194 19.43 1.36 -7.52
C GLU A 194 19.52 -0.18 -7.46
N PRO A 195 19.57 -0.88 -8.61
CA PRO A 195 19.77 -2.32 -8.65
C PRO A 195 21.04 -2.74 -7.89
N GLY A 196 20.91 -3.77 -7.05
CA GLY A 196 22.03 -4.30 -6.26
C GLY A 196 22.17 -3.70 -4.87
N ARG A 197 21.48 -2.59 -4.55
CA ARG A 197 21.37 -2.13 -3.16
C ARG A 197 20.49 -3.08 -2.35
N ARG A 198 20.82 -3.21 -1.07
CA ARG A 198 20.11 -4.06 -0.10
C ARG A 198 19.63 -3.23 1.06
N THR A 199 18.48 -3.62 1.63
CA THR A 199 17.98 -3.03 2.87
C THR A 199 18.93 -3.36 4.02
N ARG A 200 19.20 -2.35 4.85
CA ARG A 200 20.10 -2.43 6.01
C ARG A 200 19.36 -2.59 7.34
N LEU A 201 18.08 -2.23 7.39
CA LEU A 201 17.23 -2.25 8.59
C LEU A 201 16.17 -3.36 8.56
N SER A 202 15.87 -3.86 7.37
CA SER A 202 14.91 -4.94 7.18
C SER A 202 15.47 -6.06 6.32
N CYS A 203 14.96 -7.27 6.52
CA CYS A 203 15.17 -8.41 5.67
C CYS A 203 13.79 -8.91 5.17
N PRO A 204 13.59 -9.14 3.87
CA PRO A 204 12.34 -9.69 3.36
C PRO A 204 12.13 -11.16 3.77
N GLY A 205 13.19 -11.82 4.25
CA GLY A 205 13.15 -13.20 4.68
C GLY A 205 12.34 -13.46 5.95
N HIS A 206 12.10 -14.74 6.18
CA HIS A 206 11.50 -15.25 7.41
C HIS A 206 12.60 -15.73 8.36
N LEU A 207 12.73 -15.07 9.52
CA LEU A 207 13.66 -15.52 10.55
C LEU A 207 13.00 -16.58 11.42
N THR A 208 13.66 -17.71 11.56
CA THR A 208 13.34 -18.74 12.54
C THR A 208 14.41 -18.70 13.62
N THR A 209 14.03 -18.32 14.83
CA THR A 209 14.90 -18.43 16.01
C THR A 209 14.66 -19.77 16.67
N HIS A 210 15.74 -20.50 16.88
CA HIS A 210 15.73 -21.82 17.48
C HIS A 210 15.83 -21.76 19.00
N ASN A 211 15.50 -22.86 19.67
CA ASN A 211 15.48 -22.91 21.13
C ASN A 211 16.89 -22.83 21.75
N ASP A 212 17.91 -23.23 21.00
CA ASP A 212 19.33 -23.11 21.39
C ASP A 212 19.90 -21.69 21.19
N GLY A 213 19.08 -20.74 20.70
CA GLY A 213 19.47 -19.37 20.41
C GLY A 213 20.10 -19.17 19.03
N THR A 214 20.30 -20.25 18.26
CA THR A 214 20.67 -20.13 16.84
C THR A 214 19.50 -19.60 16.01
N TYR A 215 19.76 -19.18 14.79
CA TYR A 215 18.73 -18.65 13.91
C TYR A 215 19.02 -19.00 12.46
N ASP A 216 17.94 -19.17 11.69
CA ASP A 216 17.97 -19.31 10.24
C ASP A 216 17.07 -18.26 9.61
N CYS A 217 17.56 -17.59 8.57
CA CYS A 217 16.76 -16.69 7.75
C CYS A 217 16.62 -17.29 6.36
N THR A 218 15.44 -17.19 5.72
CA THR A 218 15.28 -17.71 4.35
C THR A 218 16.20 -17.05 3.33
N GLU A 219 16.70 -15.85 3.62
CA GLU A 219 17.70 -15.14 2.82
C GLU A 219 19.14 -15.47 3.25
N LEU A 220 19.38 -16.62 3.91
CA LEU A 220 20.63 -17.11 4.52
C LEU A 220 21.91 -16.32 4.20
N ALA A 221 22.37 -16.36 2.95
CA ALA A 221 23.64 -15.74 2.52
C ALA A 221 23.63 -14.21 2.54
N ASP A 222 22.44 -13.62 2.44
CA ASP A 222 22.20 -12.20 2.24
C ASP A 222 21.55 -11.52 3.45
N CYS A 223 21.19 -12.28 4.49
CA CYS A 223 20.62 -11.75 5.72
C CYS A 223 21.71 -11.06 6.56
N PRO A 224 21.57 -9.76 6.89
CA PRO A 224 22.59 -9.05 7.67
C PRO A 224 22.59 -9.39 9.17
N GLY A 225 21.69 -10.24 9.63
CA GLY A 225 21.65 -10.74 11.01
C GLY A 225 20.23 -10.78 11.62
N PRO A 226 20.09 -11.40 12.80
CA PRO A 226 18.80 -11.67 13.44
C PRO A 226 18.19 -10.42 14.07
N ASP A 227 19.00 -9.40 14.35
CA ASP A 227 18.57 -8.14 14.99
C ASP A 227 17.79 -7.21 14.06
N LEU A 228 17.67 -7.58 12.77
CA LEU A 228 16.93 -6.82 11.78
C LEU A 228 15.44 -7.16 11.76
N ARG A 229 14.65 -6.23 11.21
CA ARG A 229 13.21 -6.45 11.03
C ARG A 229 12.98 -7.42 9.89
N HIS A 230 12.52 -8.62 10.21
CA HIS A 230 12.15 -9.65 9.23
C HIS A 230 10.68 -9.56 8.82
N ALA A 231 10.33 -10.09 7.65
CA ALA A 231 8.94 -10.14 7.18
C ALA A 231 8.07 -11.00 8.10
N SER A 232 8.63 -12.08 8.66
CA SER A 232 8.05 -12.76 9.80
C SER A 232 9.13 -13.27 10.74
N LEU A 233 8.79 -13.33 12.03
CA LEU A 233 9.57 -14.00 13.05
C LEU A 233 8.83 -15.27 13.46
N ARG A 234 9.54 -16.39 13.46
CA ARG A 234 9.07 -17.67 13.97
C ARG A 234 10.01 -18.13 15.07
N ARG A 235 9.45 -18.72 16.11
CA ARG A 235 10.23 -19.46 17.10
C ARG A 235 10.03 -20.94 16.80
N CYS A 236 11.10 -21.71 16.60
CA CYS A 236 10.98 -23.17 16.58
C CYS A 236 10.62 -23.61 18.00
N GLU A 237 9.52 -24.36 18.11
CA GLU A 237 9.05 -24.97 19.37
C GLU A 237 9.50 -26.43 19.49
N CYS A 238 10.38 -26.87 18.59
CA CYS A 238 10.89 -28.22 18.51
C CYS A 238 11.97 -28.46 19.60
N PRO A 239 11.81 -29.45 20.50
CA PRO A 239 12.83 -29.79 21.49
C PRO A 239 14.08 -30.44 20.86
N ASP A 240 13.91 -31.19 19.76
CA ASP A 240 14.90 -32.15 19.26
C ASP A 240 15.44 -31.86 17.84
N CYS A 241 15.07 -30.74 17.22
CA CYS A 241 15.47 -30.42 15.84
C CYS A 241 16.99 -30.30 15.64
N HIS A 242 17.76 -30.04 16.71
CA HIS A 242 19.22 -29.92 16.62
C HIS A 242 19.96 -31.22 16.94
N ALA A 243 19.29 -32.25 17.47
CA ALA A 243 19.94 -33.51 17.81
C ALA A 243 20.36 -34.34 16.58
N ARG A 244 19.80 -34.04 15.39
CA ARG A 244 20.00 -34.84 14.17
C ARG A 244 20.93 -34.22 13.12
N GLY A 245 21.42 -32.99 13.32
CA GLY A 245 22.32 -32.34 12.35
C GLY A 245 21.69 -32.05 10.97
N GLU A 246 20.38 -32.25 10.80
CA GLU A 246 19.65 -31.92 9.59
C GLU A 246 19.07 -30.50 9.70
N PHE A 247 19.71 -29.55 9.01
CA PHE A 247 19.45 -28.10 8.99
C PHE A 247 18.10 -27.66 8.38
N SER A 248 17.06 -28.48 8.49
CA SER A 248 15.80 -28.29 7.77
C SER A 248 14.62 -28.41 8.72
N CYS A 249 14.43 -27.38 9.56
CA CYS A 249 13.18 -27.17 10.29
C CYS A 249 12.09 -26.62 9.34
N TYR A 250 11.76 -27.34 8.27
CA TYR A 250 10.53 -27.04 7.56
C TYR A 250 9.36 -27.48 8.44
N PRO A 251 8.38 -26.62 8.72
CA PRO A 251 7.11 -27.10 9.23
C PRO A 251 6.59 -28.06 8.15
N LEU A 252 6.60 -29.36 8.44
CA LEU A 252 5.91 -30.35 7.63
C LEU A 252 4.45 -29.89 7.57
N LYS A 253 4.10 -29.19 6.48
CA LYS A 253 2.72 -28.89 6.09
C LYS A 253 2.04 -30.23 5.87
N GLY A 254 1.57 -30.87 6.94
CA GLY A 254 1.00 -32.21 6.86
C GLY A 254 1.08 -33.06 8.12
N ALA A 255 1.89 -32.70 9.14
CA ALA A 255 1.88 -33.43 10.41
C ALA A 255 0.60 -33.12 11.19
N ARG A 256 -0.51 -33.73 10.77
CA ARG A 256 -1.69 -33.90 11.61
C ARG A 256 -1.20 -34.53 12.92
N ARG A 257 -1.52 -33.90 14.05
CA ARG A 257 -1.53 -34.55 15.37
C ARG A 257 -2.39 -35.80 15.26
N ASN A 258 -1.79 -36.94 14.97
CA ASN A 258 -2.33 -38.27 15.22
C ASN A 258 -1.09 -39.17 15.19
N GLY A 259 -0.71 -39.69 16.35
CA GLY A 259 0.50 -40.48 16.56
C GLY A 259 0.44 -41.80 15.81
N ALA A 260 0.82 -41.79 14.55
CA ALA A 260 1.18 -42.98 13.81
C ALA A 260 2.69 -43.19 13.93
N THR A 261 3.09 -44.37 14.41
CA THR A 261 4.49 -44.77 14.51
C THR A 261 5.05 -45.07 13.11
N GLU A 262 6.38 -44.96 12.91
CA GLU A 262 7.06 -45.28 11.63
C GLU A 262 6.71 -46.68 11.09
N GLU A 263 6.32 -47.59 11.98
CA GLU A 263 5.93 -48.97 11.65
C GLU A 263 4.57 -49.04 10.90
N GLU A 264 3.63 -48.14 11.20
CA GLU A 264 2.34 -48.06 10.51
C GLU A 264 2.46 -47.49 9.08
N ILE A 265 3.45 -46.63 8.84
CA ILE A 265 3.74 -46.10 7.51
C ILE A 265 4.37 -47.19 6.62
N ARG A 266 5.22 -48.04 7.20
CA ARG A 266 5.89 -49.14 6.48
C ARG A 266 4.91 -50.24 6.07
N GLN A 267 3.92 -50.56 6.91
CA GLN A 267 2.88 -51.54 6.56
C GLN A 267 1.94 -51.08 5.46
N LYS A 268 1.67 -49.77 5.35
CA LYS A 268 0.79 -49.23 4.30
C LYS A 268 1.47 -49.10 2.93
N GLY A 269 2.79 -49.24 2.85
CA GLY A 269 3.56 -49.21 1.60
C GLY A 269 3.73 -50.55 0.88
N GLN A 270 3.20 -51.66 1.41
CA GLN A 270 3.30 -53.01 0.82
C GLN A 270 1.99 -53.54 0.18
N LEU A 271 0.98 -52.68 0.06
CA LEU A 271 -0.26 -53.00 -0.66
C LEU A 271 -0.47 -52.04 -1.82
N TRP A 272 0.50 -52.00 -2.75
CA TRP A 272 0.34 -51.65 -4.17
C TRP A 272 1.43 -52.35 -4.98
#